data_AF-A0A7Y0MZG9-F1
#
_entry.id   AF-A0A7Y0MZG9-F1
#
_cell.length_a   1.000
_cell.length_b   1.000
_cell.length_c   1.000
_cell.angle_alpha   90.00
_cell.angle_beta   90.00
_cell.angle_gamma   90.00
#
_symmetry.space_group_name_H-M   'P 1'
#
loop_
_entity.id
_entity.type
_entity.pdbx_description
1 polymer ?
#
loop_
_entity_poly.entity_id
_entity_poly.type
_entity_poly.pdbx_seq_one_letter_code
_entity_poly.pdbx_strand_id
1 'polypeptide(L)'
;MSPPKNAPRPEPHWLNKSAMAASLGISVQAFDKWGVEPVAKVGRSVYYTVSDVVHNRVSHEIEKYQPKILEPDMDEVEGKSIEYERLRLTKAQADGQELKNAKERREVIEAEFNIFCLSKVSAEVASILDTVPLSFKRRFPELEAKHIEHLRRDLVKAQNIAADLDCRIPEYLDEYLASSD
;
A
#
# COMPACT_ATOMS: atom_id res chain seq x y z
N MET A 1 27.50 56.98 45.59
CA MET A 1 27.11 56.08 44.48
C MET A 1 25.96 55.21 44.96
N SER A 2 24.73 55.57 44.61
CA SER A 2 23.55 54.77 44.92
C SER A 2 23.46 53.60 43.93
N PRO A 3 23.27 52.35 44.38
CA PRO A 3 23.14 51.22 43.48
C PRO A 3 21.83 51.30 42.66
N PRO A 4 21.81 50.74 41.44
CA PRO A 4 20.70 50.88 40.49
C PRO A 4 19.39 50.30 41.04
N LYS A 5 18.29 51.03 40.82
CA LYS A 5 16.94 50.80 41.36
C LYS A 5 16.21 49.52 40.86
N ASN A 6 16.89 48.55 40.27
CA ASN A 6 16.23 47.38 39.67
C ASN A 6 17.01 46.06 39.82
N ALA A 7 17.62 45.83 40.99
CA ALA A 7 18.13 44.51 41.35
C ALA A 7 16.96 43.65 41.90
N PRO A 8 16.76 42.41 41.42
CA PRO A 8 15.69 41.55 41.91
C PRO A 8 15.87 41.33 43.41
N ARG A 9 14.88 41.74 44.19
CA ARG A 9 14.84 41.47 45.63
C ARG A 9 14.25 40.07 45.81
N PRO A 10 14.80 39.21 46.69
CA PRO A 10 14.24 37.90 46.93
C PRO A 10 12.79 38.03 47.40
N GLU A 11 11.86 37.47 46.64
CA GLU A 11 10.45 37.44 47.03
C GLU A 11 10.19 36.29 48.02
N PRO A 12 9.19 36.38 48.92
CA PRO A 12 8.99 35.38 49.98
C PRO A 12 8.78 33.95 49.49
N HIS A 13 8.35 33.77 48.24
CA HIS A 13 8.06 32.47 47.63
C HIS A 13 9.24 31.90 46.83
N TRP A 14 10.37 32.60 46.81
CA TRP A 14 11.60 32.15 46.16
C TRP A 14 12.46 31.37 47.15
N LEU A 15 12.71 30.10 46.84
CA LEU A 15 13.56 29.25 47.66
C LEU A 15 14.95 29.14 47.04
N ASN A 16 15.98 29.27 47.87
CA ASN A 16 17.32 28.93 47.44
C ASN A 16 17.42 27.42 47.16
N LYS A 17 18.42 27.03 46.35
CA LYS A 17 18.63 25.63 45.95
C LYS A 17 18.62 24.62 47.10
N SER A 18 19.31 24.93 48.21
CA SER A 18 19.39 24.02 49.36
C SER A 18 18.07 23.89 50.11
N ALA A 19 17.33 25.00 50.25
CA ALA A 19 16.01 25.03 50.87
C ALA A 19 14.96 24.35 49.99
N MET A 20 15.06 24.48 48.66
CA MET A 20 14.20 23.80 47.70
C MET A 20 14.44 22.28 47.70
N ALA A 21 15.71 21.84 47.69
CA ALA A 21 16.03 20.42 47.80
C ALA A 21 15.52 19.83 49.12
N ALA A 22 15.68 20.56 50.23
CA ALA A 22 15.19 20.16 51.54
C ALA A 22 13.66 20.10 51.62
N SER A 23 12.94 21.06 51.03
CA SER A 23 11.47 21.06 51.03
C SER A 23 10.87 19.91 50.21
N LEU A 24 11.58 19.48 49.17
CA LEU A 24 11.21 18.34 48.32
C LEU A 24 11.69 16.99 48.87
N GLY A 25 12.47 16.97 49.95
CA GLY A 25 13.00 15.74 50.55
C GLY A 25 14.09 15.04 49.72
N ILE A 26 14.80 15.77 48.85
CA ILE A 26 15.83 15.23 47.95
C ILE A 26 17.20 15.85 48.21
N SER A 27 18.26 15.22 47.66
CA SER A 27 19.60 15.80 47.73
C SER A 27 19.76 16.96 46.75
N VAL A 28 20.66 17.91 47.07
CA VAL A 28 20.99 19.05 46.19
C VAL A 28 21.49 18.58 44.81
N GLN A 29 22.19 17.45 44.77
CA GLN A 29 22.67 16.83 43.53
C GLN A 29 21.53 16.21 42.71
N ALA A 30 20.50 15.65 43.37
CA ALA A 30 19.32 15.14 42.68
C ALA A 30 18.51 16.28 42.07
N PHE A 31 18.40 17.41 42.77
CA PHE A 31 17.73 18.61 42.27
C PHE A 31 18.46 19.20 41.05
N ASP A 32 19.81 19.19 41.05
CA ASP A 32 20.59 19.60 39.88
C ASP A 32 20.31 18.76 38.63
N LYS A 33 20.12 17.44 38.81
CA LYS A 33 19.80 16.54 37.71
C LYS A 33 18.44 16.80 37.08
N TRP A 34 17.52 17.46 37.79
CA TRP A 34 16.21 17.82 37.26
C TRP A 34 16.27 19.01 36.30
N GLY A 35 17.36 19.79 36.31
CA GLY A 35 17.57 20.88 35.34
C GLY A 35 16.52 21.98 35.42
N VAL A 36 15.92 22.22 36.59
CA VAL A 36 14.90 23.27 36.77
C VAL A 36 15.52 24.64 36.52
N GLU A 37 14.86 25.47 35.70
CA GLU A 37 15.34 26.83 35.40
C GLU A 37 15.23 27.76 36.62
N PRO A 38 16.26 28.55 36.94
CA PRO A 38 16.22 29.47 38.06
C PRO A 38 15.50 30.77 37.72
N VAL A 39 14.68 31.25 38.66
CA VAL A 39 13.90 32.50 38.53
C VAL A 39 14.81 33.73 38.62
N ALA A 40 15.77 33.69 39.54
CA ALA A 40 16.68 34.81 39.76
C ALA A 40 18.00 34.37 40.39
N LYS A 41 19.05 35.13 40.08
CA LYS A 41 20.33 35.05 40.76
C LYS A 41 20.57 36.35 41.52
N VAL A 42 20.57 36.28 42.85
CA VAL A 42 20.85 37.42 43.73
C VAL A 42 22.14 37.12 44.49
N GLY A 43 23.23 37.78 44.10
CA GLY A 43 24.57 37.53 44.65
C GLY A 43 25.09 36.13 44.31
N ARG A 44 25.49 35.36 45.32
CA ARG A 44 26.00 33.98 45.19
C ARG A 44 24.89 32.92 45.22
N SER A 45 23.65 33.30 45.52
CA SER A 45 22.52 32.38 45.64
C SER A 45 21.62 32.43 44.40
N VAL A 46 21.13 31.24 44.05
CA VAL A 46 20.19 31.01 42.95
C VAL A 46 18.86 30.59 43.54
N TYR A 47 17.78 31.16 43.02
CA TYR A 47 16.43 31.03 43.54
C TYR A 47 15.51 30.34 42.54
N TYR A 48 14.57 29.55 43.07
CA TYR A 48 13.60 28.75 42.33
C TYR A 48 12.21 28.94 42.95
N THR A 49 11.17 28.85 42.13
CA THR A 49 9.78 28.80 42.62
C THR A 49 9.29 27.35 42.60
N VAL A 50 8.43 26.99 43.55
CA VAL A 50 7.80 25.66 43.59
C VAL A 50 7.01 25.38 42.29
N SER A 51 6.41 26.41 41.71
CA SER A 51 5.70 26.33 40.42
C SER A 51 6.58 25.81 39.29
N ASP A 52 7.82 26.29 39.18
CA ASP A 52 8.73 25.90 38.09
C ASP A 52 9.18 24.44 38.23
N VAL A 53 9.39 24.00 39.47
CA VAL A 53 9.71 22.60 39.79
C VAL A 53 8.54 21.68 39.42
N VAL A 54 7.32 22.06 39.81
CA VAL A 54 6.12 21.28 39.49
C VAL A 54 5.92 21.21 37.97
N HIS A 55 6.05 22.34 37.27
CA HIS A 55 5.93 22.39 35.82
C HIS A 55 6.97 21.48 35.14
N ASN A 56 8.25 21.59 35.52
CA ASN A 56 9.32 20.74 35.01
C ASN A 56 9.02 19.24 35.22
N ARG A 57 8.56 18.84 36.41
CA ARG A 57 8.25 17.44 36.72
C ARG A 57 7.03 16.92 35.98
N VAL A 58 5.96 17.71 35.90
CA VAL A 58 4.75 17.33 35.17
C VAL A 58 5.03 17.21 33.68
N SER A 59 5.75 18.16 33.09
CA SER A 59 6.13 18.10 31.67
C SER A 59 7.01 16.89 31.37
N HIS A 60 8.00 16.58 32.22
CA HIS A 60 8.86 15.41 32.02
C HIS A 60 8.11 14.06 32.17
N GLU A 61 7.14 13.96 33.09
CA GLU A 61 6.31 12.74 33.17
C GLU A 61 5.36 12.65 31.97
N ILE A 62 4.75 13.75 31.52
CA ILE A 62 3.92 13.77 30.31
C ILE A 62 4.73 13.34 29.08
N GLU A 63 5.95 13.84 28.89
CA GLU A 63 6.84 13.44 27.79
C GLU A 63 7.23 11.96 27.83
N LYS A 64 7.35 11.38 29.03
CA LYS A 64 7.67 9.96 29.19
C LYS A 64 6.51 9.05 28.78
N TYR A 65 5.27 9.49 29.00
CA TYR A 65 4.05 8.74 28.68
C TYR A 65 3.40 9.16 27.36
N GLN A 66 3.80 10.28 26.78
CA GLN A 66 3.46 10.61 25.40
C GLN A 66 4.22 9.62 24.51
N PRO A 67 3.51 8.78 23.72
CA PRO A 67 4.17 8.15 22.60
C PRO A 67 4.74 9.30 21.78
N LYS A 68 6.07 9.34 21.60
CA LYS A 68 6.65 10.13 20.53
C LYS A 68 5.95 9.64 19.27
N ILE A 69 4.91 10.35 18.85
CA ILE A 69 4.51 10.36 17.45
C ILE A 69 5.82 10.82 16.82
N LEU A 70 6.56 9.87 16.24
CA LEU A 70 7.55 10.24 15.25
C LEU A 70 6.75 11.13 14.32
N GLU A 71 6.98 12.45 14.38
CA GLU A 71 6.60 13.31 13.29
C GLU A 71 7.24 12.62 12.10
N PRO A 72 6.43 12.04 11.19
CA PRO A 72 7.01 11.35 10.05
C PRO A 72 7.85 12.42 9.40
N ASP A 73 9.15 12.15 9.31
CA ASP A 73 10.08 13.04 8.64
C ASP A 73 9.41 13.34 7.30
N MET A 74 9.27 14.62 6.93
CA MET A 74 8.54 14.98 5.70
C MET A 74 9.17 14.31 4.45
N ASP A 75 10.39 13.77 4.60
CA ASP A 75 11.13 12.94 3.63
C ASP A 75 10.73 11.44 3.65
N GLU A 76 10.12 10.91 4.72
CA GLU A 76 9.55 9.55 4.80
C GLU A 76 8.19 9.42 4.08
N VAL A 77 7.52 10.54 3.84
CA VAL A 77 6.22 10.60 3.15
C VAL A 77 6.36 10.34 1.64
N GLU A 78 7.58 10.36 1.10
CA GLU A 78 7.86 10.27 -0.33
C GLU A 78 8.28 8.86 -0.82
N GLY A 79 7.94 7.80 -0.09
CA GLY A 79 8.13 6.43 -0.57
C GLY A 79 9.59 5.96 -0.62
N LYS A 80 10.46 6.51 0.24
CA LYS A 80 11.89 6.17 0.35
C LYS A 80 12.27 5.45 1.64
N SER A 81 11.31 5.10 2.50
CA SER A 81 11.62 4.27 3.68
C SER A 81 11.77 2.81 3.27
N ILE A 82 12.87 2.18 3.72
CA ILE A 82 13.17 0.76 3.46
C ILE A 82 11.99 -0.13 3.91
N GLU A 83 11.26 0.28 4.94
CA GLU A 83 10.10 -0.43 5.47
C GLU A 83 8.90 -0.38 4.53
N TYR A 84 8.64 0.76 3.90
CA TYR A 84 7.58 0.88 2.90
C TYR A 84 7.84 -0.02 1.69
N GLU A 85 9.08 -0.04 1.18
CA GLU A 85 9.45 -0.93 0.07
C GLU A 85 9.35 -2.41 0.43
N ARG A 86 9.74 -2.78 1.66
CA ARG A 86 9.54 -4.15 2.18
C ARG A 86 8.07 -4.53 2.22
N LEU A 87 7.22 -3.65 2.74
CA LEU A 87 5.77 -3.90 2.79
C LEU A 87 5.20 -4.08 1.38
N ARG A 88 5.61 -3.25 0.41
CA ARG A 88 5.20 -3.36 -0.99
C ARG A 88 5.63 -4.70 -1.60
N LEU A 89 6.87 -5.13 -1.34
CA LEU A 89 7.38 -6.41 -1.80
C LEU A 89 6.61 -7.58 -1.18
N THR A 90 6.37 -7.57 0.13
CA THR A 90 5.61 -8.63 0.82
C THR A 90 4.18 -8.72 0.30
N LYS A 91 3.52 -7.59 0.03
CA LYS A 91 2.20 -7.56 -0.61
C LYS A 91 2.24 -8.20 -2.00
N ALA A 92 3.16 -7.77 -2.86
CA ALA A 92 3.29 -8.33 -4.20
C ALA A 92 3.60 -9.84 -4.19
N GLN A 93 4.39 -10.31 -3.22
CA GLN A 93 4.65 -11.74 -3.00
C GLN A 93 3.40 -12.49 -2.55
N ALA A 94 2.59 -11.90 -1.67
CA ALA A 94 1.32 -12.48 -1.24
C ALA A 94 0.35 -12.61 -2.43
N ASP A 95 0.17 -11.54 -3.21
CA ASP A 95 -0.68 -11.54 -4.41
C ASP A 95 -0.21 -12.60 -5.43
N GLY A 96 1.11 -12.69 -5.64
CA GLY A 96 1.69 -13.72 -6.51
C GLY A 96 1.42 -15.14 -6.02
N GLN A 97 1.50 -15.37 -4.70
CA GLN A 97 1.19 -16.65 -4.09
C GLN A 97 -0.30 -16.98 -4.15
N GLU A 98 -1.18 -15.99 -3.99
CA GLU A 98 -2.62 -16.16 -4.15
C GLU A 98 -2.99 -16.57 -5.58
N LEU A 99 -2.41 -15.90 -6.58
CA LEU A 99 -2.61 -16.26 -7.98
C LEU A 99 -2.11 -17.67 -8.27
N LYS A 100 -0.96 -18.06 -7.71
CA LYS A 100 -0.43 -19.43 -7.83
C LYS A 100 -1.38 -20.45 -7.17
N ASN A 101 -1.88 -20.17 -5.98
CA ASN A 101 -2.85 -21.02 -5.29
C ASN A 101 -4.14 -21.15 -6.11
N ALA A 102 -4.63 -20.07 -6.72
CA ALA A 102 -5.80 -20.09 -7.59
C ALA A 102 -5.58 -20.95 -8.85
N LYS A 103 -4.39 -20.87 -9.46
CA LYS A 103 -3.99 -21.77 -10.57
C LYS A 103 -3.96 -23.23 -10.12
N GLU A 104 -3.37 -23.54 -8.96
CA GLU A 104 -3.32 -24.90 -8.40
C GLU A 104 -4.72 -25.44 -8.08
N ARG A 105 -5.63 -24.59 -7.59
CA ARG A 105 -7.05 -24.92 -7.39
C ARG A 105 -7.86 -24.96 -8.69
N ARG A 106 -7.26 -24.61 -9.83
CA ARG A 106 -7.89 -24.56 -11.17
C ARG A 106 -9.04 -23.55 -11.27
N GLU A 107 -9.00 -22.51 -10.45
CA GLU A 107 -9.96 -21.41 -10.49
C GLU A 107 -9.65 -20.44 -11.63
N VAL A 108 -8.36 -20.31 -11.99
CA VAL A 108 -7.88 -19.43 -13.05
C VAL A 108 -6.90 -20.17 -13.96
N ILE A 109 -6.90 -19.78 -15.24
CA ILE A 109 -5.96 -20.26 -16.25
C ILE A 109 -5.27 -19.10 -16.93
N GLU A 110 -4.11 -19.36 -17.53
CA GLU A 110 -3.38 -18.35 -18.30
C GLU A 110 -4.14 -18.02 -19.58
N ALA A 111 -4.23 -16.73 -19.92
CA ALA A 111 -4.94 -16.26 -21.11
C ALA A 111 -4.36 -16.90 -22.39
N GLU A 112 -3.04 -17.00 -22.49
CA GLU A 112 -2.36 -17.66 -23.61
C GLU A 112 -2.76 -19.14 -23.75
N PHE A 113 -2.89 -19.86 -22.63
CA PHE A 113 -3.36 -21.23 -22.66
C PHE A 113 -4.83 -21.33 -23.12
N ASN A 114 -5.69 -20.41 -22.68
CA ASN A 114 -7.08 -20.35 -23.13
C ASN A 114 -7.17 -20.11 -24.65
N ILE A 115 -6.44 -19.10 -25.16
CA ILE A 115 -6.35 -18.80 -26.59
C ILE A 115 -5.87 -20.02 -27.36
N PHE A 116 -4.77 -20.65 -26.92
CA PHE A 116 -4.25 -21.86 -27.54
C PHE A 116 -5.28 -22.99 -27.58
N CYS A 117 -5.98 -23.25 -26.47
CA CYS A 117 -6.97 -24.31 -26.35
C CYS A 117 -8.16 -24.07 -27.28
N LEU A 118 -8.70 -22.85 -27.29
CA LEU A 118 -9.83 -22.48 -28.16
C LEU A 118 -9.45 -22.55 -29.64
N SER A 119 -8.27 -22.05 -30.03
CA SER A 119 -7.78 -22.14 -31.40
C SER A 119 -7.59 -23.59 -31.86
N LYS A 120 -7.15 -24.47 -30.95
CA LYS A 120 -7.04 -25.90 -31.24
C LYS A 120 -8.39 -26.53 -31.54
N VAL A 121 -9.38 -26.29 -30.69
CA VAL A 121 -10.77 -26.77 -30.89
C VAL A 121 -11.36 -26.18 -32.17
N SER A 122 -11.13 -24.90 -32.43
CA SER A 122 -11.59 -24.21 -33.63
C SER A 122 -11.03 -24.82 -34.92
N ALA A 123 -9.74 -25.17 -34.92
CA ALA A 123 -9.10 -25.86 -36.04
C ALA A 123 -9.67 -27.27 -36.27
N GLU A 124 -9.99 -28.02 -35.19
CA GLU A 124 -10.67 -29.32 -35.30
C GLU A 124 -12.07 -29.17 -35.93
N VAL A 125 -12.83 -28.17 -35.52
CA VAL A 125 -14.14 -27.85 -36.12
C VAL A 125 -13.98 -27.47 -37.59
N ALA A 126 -13.03 -26.60 -37.94
CA ALA A 126 -12.79 -26.19 -39.32
C ALA A 126 -12.45 -27.39 -40.22
N SER A 127 -11.65 -28.33 -39.72
CA SER A 127 -11.31 -29.58 -40.41
C SER A 127 -12.54 -30.46 -40.65
N ILE A 128 -13.46 -30.55 -39.69
CA ILE A 128 -14.73 -31.28 -39.89
C ILE A 128 -15.57 -30.58 -40.97
N LEU A 129 -15.68 -29.25 -40.93
CA LEU A 129 -16.43 -28.46 -41.92
C LEU A 129 -15.91 -28.67 -43.34
N ASP A 130 -14.60 -28.89 -43.53
CA ASP A 130 -13.99 -29.17 -44.85
C ASP A 130 -14.48 -30.48 -45.46
N THR A 131 -14.84 -31.46 -44.63
CA THR A 131 -15.34 -32.76 -45.08
C THR A 131 -16.83 -32.75 -45.44
N VAL A 132 -17.57 -31.73 -45.00
CA VAL A 132 -19.03 -31.65 -45.16
C VAL A 132 -19.45 -31.63 -46.63
N PRO A 133 -18.88 -30.81 -47.54
CA PRO A 133 -19.33 -30.77 -48.94
C PRO A 133 -19.24 -32.12 -49.64
N LEU A 134 -18.14 -32.85 -49.43
CA LEU A 134 -17.91 -34.15 -50.05
C LEU A 134 -18.84 -35.22 -49.47
N SER A 135 -19.00 -35.25 -48.15
CA SER A 135 -19.91 -36.19 -47.48
C SER A 135 -21.37 -35.94 -47.90
N PHE A 136 -21.77 -34.68 -48.06
CA PHE A 136 -23.09 -34.27 -48.50
C PHE A 136 -23.34 -34.68 -49.96
N LYS A 137 -22.38 -34.45 -50.86
CA LYS A 137 -22.44 -34.91 -52.25
C LYS A 137 -22.59 -36.43 -52.37
N ARG A 138 -21.88 -37.19 -51.51
CA ARG A 138 -21.96 -38.66 -51.50
C ARG A 138 -23.33 -39.16 -51.00
N ARG A 139 -23.94 -38.43 -50.07
CA ARG A 139 -25.22 -38.81 -49.44
C ARG A 139 -26.44 -38.41 -50.26
N PHE A 140 -26.33 -37.33 -51.06
CA PHE A 140 -27.40 -36.78 -51.88
C PHE A 140 -26.91 -36.56 -53.33
N PRO A 141 -26.63 -37.64 -54.09
CA PRO A 141 -26.10 -37.56 -55.45
C PRO A 141 -27.04 -36.89 -56.45
N GLU A 142 -28.34 -36.80 -56.15
CA GLU A 142 -29.37 -36.11 -56.93
C GLU A 142 -29.27 -34.58 -56.90
N LEU A 143 -28.51 -34.01 -55.95
CA LEU A 143 -28.32 -32.57 -55.87
C LEU A 143 -27.42 -32.04 -56.99
N GLU A 144 -27.89 -31.00 -57.66
CA GLU A 144 -27.07 -30.26 -58.62
C GLU A 144 -25.82 -29.67 -57.98
N ALA A 145 -24.71 -29.63 -58.74
CA ALA A 145 -23.43 -29.08 -58.31
C ALA A 145 -23.55 -27.63 -57.78
N LYS A 146 -24.49 -26.83 -58.31
CA LYS A 146 -24.72 -25.44 -57.87
C LYS A 146 -25.12 -25.35 -56.39
N HIS A 147 -25.87 -26.31 -55.87
CA HIS A 147 -26.30 -26.34 -54.46
C HIS A 147 -25.11 -26.65 -53.55
N ILE A 148 -24.26 -27.60 -53.97
CA ILE A 148 -23.05 -27.98 -53.24
C ILE A 148 -22.05 -26.82 -53.22
N GLU A 149 -21.92 -26.08 -54.32
CA GLU A 149 -21.06 -24.88 -54.39
C GLU A 149 -21.59 -23.71 -53.56
N HIS A 150 -22.90 -23.61 -53.35
CA HIS A 150 -23.46 -22.62 -52.43
C HIS A 150 -23.13 -22.99 -50.97
N LEU A 151 -23.39 -24.25 -50.60
CA LEU A 151 -23.03 -24.79 -49.28
C LEU A 151 -21.53 -24.61 -48.98
N ARG A 152 -20.66 -24.92 -49.95
CA ARG A 152 -19.21 -24.77 -49.81
C ARG A 152 -18.82 -23.32 -49.50
N ARG A 153 -19.42 -22.34 -50.18
CA ARG A 153 -19.14 -20.92 -49.95
C ARG A 153 -19.48 -20.47 -48.54
N ASP A 154 -20.58 -20.95 -47.97
CA ASP A 154 -20.96 -20.59 -46.60
C ASP A 154 -20.08 -21.30 -45.56
N LEU A 155 -19.67 -22.54 -45.82
CA LEU A 155 -18.72 -23.25 -44.96
C LEU A 155 -17.34 -22.58 -44.92
N VAL A 156 -16.85 -22.06 -46.05
CA VAL A 156 -15.58 -21.30 -46.10
C VAL A 156 -15.65 -20.05 -45.23
N LYS A 157 -16.79 -19.34 -45.20
CA LYS A 157 -16.95 -18.18 -44.29
C LYS A 157 -16.85 -18.61 -42.83
N ALA A 158 -17.49 -19.72 -42.46
CA ALA A 158 -17.43 -20.24 -41.10
C ALA A 158 -16.02 -20.70 -40.72
N GLN A 159 -15.29 -21.35 -41.64
CA GLN A 159 -13.90 -21.75 -41.43
C GLN A 159 -12.96 -20.57 -41.26
N ASN A 160 -13.13 -19.50 -42.04
CA ASN A 160 -12.29 -18.32 -41.91
C ASN A 160 -12.48 -17.65 -40.54
N ILE A 161 -13.72 -17.61 -40.03
CA ILE A 161 -14.00 -17.13 -38.67
C ILE A 161 -13.33 -18.04 -37.63
N ALA A 162 -13.42 -19.35 -37.81
CA ALA A 162 -12.81 -20.32 -36.91
C ALA A 162 -11.26 -20.21 -36.91
N ALA A 163 -10.65 -19.99 -38.07
CA ALA A 163 -9.21 -19.86 -38.23
C ALA A 163 -8.64 -18.57 -37.61
N ASP A 164 -9.48 -17.53 -37.48
CA ASP A 164 -9.13 -16.20 -36.96
C ASP A 164 -9.50 -16.03 -35.47
N LEU A 165 -9.86 -17.13 -34.80
CA LEU A 165 -10.37 -17.09 -33.43
C LEU A 165 -9.32 -16.59 -32.42
N ASP A 166 -8.04 -16.94 -32.60
CA ASP A 166 -6.94 -16.47 -31.75
C ASP A 166 -6.80 -14.95 -31.76
N CYS A 167 -6.91 -14.33 -32.93
CA CYS A 167 -6.82 -12.89 -33.10
C CYS A 167 -8.02 -12.15 -32.47
N ARG A 168 -9.21 -12.77 -32.49
CA ARG A 168 -10.46 -12.14 -32.04
C ARG A 168 -10.71 -12.24 -30.54
N ILE A 169 -10.16 -13.25 -29.86
CA ILE A 169 -10.38 -13.45 -28.41
C ILE A 169 -9.99 -12.21 -27.58
N PRO A 170 -8.83 -11.56 -27.80
CA PRO A 170 -8.48 -10.32 -27.11
C PRO A 170 -9.49 -9.19 -27.36
N GLU A 171 -9.90 -8.99 -28.61
CA GLU A 171 -10.89 -7.95 -28.97
C GLU A 171 -12.23 -8.18 -28.27
N TYR A 172 -12.70 -9.44 -28.24
CA TYR A 172 -13.94 -9.81 -27.53
C TYR A 172 -13.85 -9.60 -26.02
N LEU A 173 -12.68 -9.81 -25.44
CA LEU A 173 -12.46 -9.51 -24.03
C LEU A 173 -12.55 -8.01 -23.76
N ASP A 174 -11.91 -7.19 -24.61
CA ASP A 174 -11.96 -5.73 -24.50
C ASP A 174 -13.39 -5.19 -24.64
N GLU A 175 -14.15 -5.69 -25.62
CA GLU A 175 -15.58 -5.36 -25.79
C GLU A 175 -16.42 -5.75 -24.56
N TYR A 176 -16.20 -6.95 -24.01
CA TYR A 176 -16.91 -7.41 -22.83
C TYR A 176 -16.64 -6.54 -21.61
N LEU A 177 -15.37 -6.17 -21.38
CA LEU A 177 -14.97 -5.29 -20.28
C LEU A 177 -15.57 -3.89 -20.46
N ALA A 178 -15.50 -3.32 -21.67
CA ALA A 178 -16.08 -2.01 -21.97
C ALA A 178 -17.61 -1.96 -21.82
N SER A 179 -18.30 -3.11 -21.95
CA SER A 179 -19.75 -3.22 -21.73
C SER A 179 -20.15 -3.38 -20.27
N SER A 180 -19.18 -3.68 -19.39
CA SER A 180 -19.40 -3.98 -17.97
C SER A 180 -19.09 -2.79 -17.05
N ASP A 181 -18.51 -1.71 -17.60
CA ASP A 181 -18.35 -0.39 -16.97
C ASP A 181 -19.56 0.52 -17.24
#